data_AF-A0A7G8G851-F1
#
_entry.id   AF-A0A7G8G851-F1
#
_cell.length_a   1.000
_cell.length_b   1.000
_cell.length_c   1.000
_cell.angle_alpha   90.00
_cell.angle_beta   90.00
_cell.angle_gamma   90.00
#
_symmetry.space_group_name_H-M   'P 1'
#
loop_
_entity.id
_entity.type
_entity.pdbx_description
1 polymer ?
#
loop_
_entity_poly.entity_id
_entity_poly.type
_entity_poly.pdbx_seq_one_letter_code
_entity_poly.pdbx_strand_id
1 'polypeptide(L)'
;MLSAKAGVAGPARRSTAMISASSGRVMSDPLIRACDHYVVLEPGKPERLLSSDDTLTWLTDQLDNMSVLPSDLRAFGSSSAAAERLLDTACDLELAPGFNLQWFAVRLEPGT
;
A
#
# COMPACT_ATOMS: atom_id res chain seq x y z
N MET A 1 -25.31 -19.72 63.05
CA MET A 1 -24.16 -18.85 62.70
C MET A 1 -22.91 -19.71 62.74
N LEU A 2 -22.52 -20.30 61.62
CA LEU A 2 -21.28 -21.07 61.49
C LEU A 2 -20.74 -20.86 60.06
N SER A 3 -19.61 -20.16 59.98
CA SER A 3 -18.85 -19.89 58.77
C SER A 3 -17.90 -21.04 58.46
N ALA A 4 -17.73 -21.37 57.17
CA ALA A 4 -16.42 -21.56 56.53
C ALA A 4 -16.61 -21.97 55.06
N LYS A 5 -16.32 -21.03 54.14
CA LYS A 5 -16.17 -21.30 52.71
C LYS A 5 -14.85 -22.03 52.47
N ALA A 6 -14.92 -23.18 51.82
CA ALA A 6 -13.77 -23.87 51.26
C ALA A 6 -13.27 -23.13 50.01
N GLY A 7 -11.95 -22.92 49.94
CA GLY A 7 -11.26 -22.29 48.83
C GLY A 7 -11.09 -23.21 47.63
N VAL A 8 -10.77 -22.59 46.50
CA VAL A 8 -10.06 -23.26 45.40
C VAL A 8 -9.08 -22.26 44.80
N ALA A 9 -7.82 -22.68 44.79
CA ALA A 9 -6.68 -21.99 44.22
C ALA A 9 -6.72 -22.06 42.69
N GLY A 10 -6.11 -21.06 42.03
CA GLY A 10 -5.83 -21.05 40.59
C GLY A 10 -4.85 -22.17 40.16
N PRO A 11 -4.32 -22.18 38.93
CA PRO A 11 -3.91 -20.99 38.16
C PRO A 11 -4.20 -21.11 36.65
N ALA A 12 -3.68 -20.13 35.91
CA ALA A 12 -3.15 -20.22 34.53
C ALA A 12 -3.74 -19.18 33.56
N ARG A 13 -2.90 -18.17 33.34
CA ARG A 13 -2.82 -17.29 32.18
C ARG A 13 -3.36 -17.93 30.90
N ARG A 14 -4.29 -17.23 30.25
CA ARG A 14 -4.30 -17.15 28.79
C ARG A 14 -4.42 -15.68 28.41
N SER A 15 -3.29 -15.11 28.01
CA SER A 15 -3.24 -13.86 27.28
C SER A 15 -4.06 -14.04 25.99
N THR A 16 -5.23 -13.41 25.92
CA THR A 16 -5.94 -13.22 24.65
C THR A 16 -5.09 -12.30 23.80
N ALA A 17 -4.34 -12.88 22.86
CA ALA A 17 -3.77 -12.15 21.76
C ALA A 17 -4.86 -11.92 20.70
N MET A 18 -5.05 -10.64 20.41
CA MET A 18 -5.44 -10.03 19.13
C MET A 18 -6.38 -10.80 18.19
N ILE A 19 -7.57 -10.24 18.02
CA ILE A 19 -8.10 -9.98 16.68
C ILE A 19 -8.32 -8.47 16.59
N SER A 20 -7.26 -7.75 16.25
CA SER A 20 -7.41 -6.42 15.67
C SER A 20 -8.14 -6.66 14.36
N ALA A 21 -9.42 -6.29 14.31
CA ALA A 21 -10.16 -6.24 13.07
C ALA A 21 -9.50 -5.15 12.23
N SER A 22 -8.56 -5.56 11.38
CA SER A 22 -8.15 -4.79 10.22
C SER A 22 -9.44 -4.57 9.43
N SER A 23 -10.07 -3.42 9.64
CA SER A 23 -11.01 -2.84 8.69
C SER A 23 -10.18 -2.50 7.45
N GLY A 24 -9.80 -3.53 6.70
CA GLY A 24 -9.49 -3.43 5.30
C GLY A 24 -10.80 -3.00 4.65
N ARG A 25 -10.96 -1.69 4.54
CA ARG A 25 -12.07 -1.07 3.84
C ARG A 25 -11.97 -1.55 2.40
N VAL A 26 -12.70 -2.61 2.09
CA VAL A 26 -13.15 -2.96 0.75
C VAL A 26 -13.86 -1.72 0.22
N MET A 27 -13.17 -0.93 -0.60
CA MET A 27 -13.72 0.21 -1.29
C MET A 27 -13.60 -0.05 -2.79
N SER A 28 -14.66 -0.66 -3.31
CA SER A 28 -15.09 -0.72 -4.70
C SER A 28 -14.01 -0.99 -5.75
N ASP A 29 -13.92 -2.25 -6.19
CA ASP A 29 -13.27 -2.69 -7.43
C ASP A 29 -13.31 -1.62 -8.54
N PRO A 30 -12.19 -0.89 -8.79
CA PRO A 30 -11.99 -0.24 -10.06
C PRO A 30 -11.64 -1.37 -11.03
N LEU A 31 -12.62 -1.72 -11.84
CA LEU A 31 -12.61 -2.81 -12.82
C LEU A 31 -11.70 -2.48 -14.01
N ILE A 32 -10.43 -2.13 -13.78
CA ILE A 32 -9.42 -1.87 -14.81
C ILE A 32 -8.15 -2.63 -14.43
N ARG A 33 -8.22 -3.96 -14.56
CA ARG A 33 -7.10 -4.90 -14.47
C ARG A 33 -6.36 -4.86 -13.12
N ALA A 34 -6.67 -5.82 -12.25
CA ALA A 34 -5.66 -6.30 -11.30
C ALA A 34 -4.40 -6.62 -12.12
N CYS A 35 -3.39 -5.75 -12.01
CA CYS A 35 -2.09 -5.89 -12.62
C CYS A 35 -1.18 -6.31 -11.48
N ASP A 36 -0.78 -7.58 -11.50
CA ASP A 36 0.02 -8.15 -10.44
C ASP A 36 1.42 -7.52 -10.40
N HIS A 37 1.90 -7.03 -11.56
CA HIS A 37 3.25 -6.51 -11.72
C HIS A 37 3.29 -5.26 -12.60
N TYR A 38 4.27 -4.41 -12.32
CA TYR A 38 4.57 -3.20 -13.06
C TYR A 38 6.05 -3.15 -13.40
N VAL A 39 6.37 -2.67 -14.59
CA VAL A 39 7.72 -2.24 -14.94
C VAL A 39 7.82 -0.76 -14.62
N VAL A 40 8.70 -0.38 -13.71
CA VAL A 40 8.99 1.02 -13.36
C VAL A 40 10.28 1.46 -14.01
N LEU A 41 10.25 2.68 -14.56
CA LEU A 41 11.36 3.35 -15.21
C LEU A 41 11.69 4.63 -14.45
N GLU A 42 12.95 4.73 -14.03
CA GLU A 42 13.51 5.90 -13.37
C GLU A 42 14.65 6.46 -14.23
N PRO A 43 14.72 7.78 -14.45
CA PRO A 43 15.82 8.38 -15.19
C PRO A 43 17.18 8.03 -14.56
N GLY A 44 18.08 7.44 -15.35
CA GLY A 44 19.42 7.07 -14.93
C GLY A 44 19.53 5.75 -14.16
N LYS A 45 18.44 4.98 -14.04
CA LYS A 45 18.45 3.64 -13.44
C LYS A 45 17.93 2.60 -14.44
N PRO A 46 18.33 1.33 -14.29
CA PRO A 46 17.72 0.25 -15.07
C PRO A 46 16.23 0.10 -14.72
N GLU A 47 15.46 -0.44 -15.66
CA GLU A 47 14.08 -0.83 -15.43
C GLU A 47 13.97 -1.85 -14.29
N ARG A 48 12.91 -1.76 -13.50
CA ARG A 48 12.64 -2.67 -12.39
C ARG A 48 11.24 -3.25 -12.50
N LEU A 49 11.12 -4.55 -12.26
CA LEU A 49 9.82 -5.22 -12.15
C LEU A 49 9.40 -5.23 -10.67
N LEU A 50 8.27 -4.63 -10.36
CA LEU A 50 7.71 -4.51 -9.02
C LEU A 50 6.32 -5.14 -8.98
N SER A 51 5.89 -5.62 -7.81
CA SER A 51 4.49 -5.98 -7.59
C SER A 51 3.60 -4.73 -7.52
N SER A 52 2.28 -4.89 -7.52
CA SER A 52 1.35 -3.78 -7.27
C SER A 52 1.63 -3.04 -5.97
N ASP A 53 1.79 -3.76 -4.85
CA ASP A 53 2.05 -3.19 -3.53
C ASP A 53 3.42 -2.51 -3.45
N ASP A 54 4.44 -3.10 -4.08
CA ASP A 54 5.77 -2.50 -4.15
C ASP A 54 5.75 -1.22 -5.00
N THR A 55 4.96 -1.20 -6.08
CA THR A 55 4.81 -0.02 -6.94
C THR A 55 4.08 1.11 -6.20
N LEU A 56 3.04 0.80 -5.43
CA LEU A 56 2.36 1.78 -4.57
C LEU A 56 3.31 2.34 -3.51
N THR A 57 4.09 1.47 -2.86
CA THR A 57 5.08 1.87 -1.86
C THR A 57 6.15 2.77 -2.49
N TRP A 58 6.64 2.40 -3.67
CA TRP A 58 7.61 3.18 -4.43
C TRP A 58 7.04 4.54 -4.83
N LEU A 59 5.85 4.61 -5.41
CA LEU A 59 5.20 5.89 -5.76
C LEU A 59 4.99 6.77 -4.53
N THR A 60 4.55 6.18 -3.41
CA THR A 60 4.35 6.91 -2.15
C THR A 60 5.66 7.54 -1.66
N ASP A 61 6.76 6.79 -1.70
CA ASP A 61 8.10 7.30 -1.34
C ASP A 61 8.54 8.45 -2.29
N GLN A 62 8.27 8.34 -3.60
CA GLN A 62 8.55 9.43 -4.53
C GLN A 62 7.74 10.70 -4.23
N LEU A 63 6.47 10.54 -3.83
CA LEU A 63 5.61 11.65 -3.42
C LEU A 63 6.06 12.27 -2.08
N ASP A 64 6.49 11.46 -1.10
CA ASP A 64 6.98 11.94 0.19
C ASP A 64 8.33 12.66 0.08
N ASN A 65 9.17 12.24 -0.87
CA ASN A 65 10.42 12.92 -1.18
C ASN A 65 10.21 14.26 -1.92
N MET A 66 9.01 14.51 -2.45
CA MET A 66 8.69 15.78 -3.10
C MET A 66 8.37 16.87 -2.06
N SER A 67 9.05 18.02 -2.20
CA SER A 67 8.80 19.18 -1.33
C SER A 67 7.41 19.78 -1.52
N VAL A 68 6.86 19.68 -2.74
CA VAL A 68 5.55 20.25 -3.09
C VAL A 68 4.82 19.28 -4.00
N LEU A 69 3.74 18.68 -3.50
CA LEU A 69 2.86 17.88 -4.33
C LEU A 69 2.07 18.77 -5.32
N PRO A 70 1.86 18.32 -6.56
CA PRO A 70 0.93 18.92 -7.51
C PRO A 70 -0.45 19.14 -6.87
N SER A 71 -1.13 20.22 -7.26
CA SER A 71 -2.43 20.59 -6.68
C SER A 71 -3.48 19.48 -6.82
N ASP A 72 -3.42 18.72 -7.92
CA ASP A 72 -4.32 17.59 -8.19
C ASP A 72 -4.14 16.47 -7.14
N LEU A 73 -2.88 16.13 -6.83
CA LEU A 73 -2.54 15.11 -5.84
C LEU A 73 -2.76 15.58 -4.39
N ARG A 74 -2.60 16.88 -4.13
CA ARG A 74 -2.88 17.47 -2.81
C ARG A 74 -4.34 17.32 -2.38
N ALA A 75 -5.28 17.20 -3.33
CA ALA A 75 -6.69 17.05 -3.03
C ALA A 75 -7.02 15.73 -2.30
N PHE A 76 -6.16 14.72 -2.41
CA PHE A 76 -6.36 13.40 -1.78
C PHE A 76 -5.93 13.35 -0.31
N GLY A 77 -5.22 14.37 0.19
CA GLY A 77 -4.90 14.55 1.61
C GLY A 77 -3.78 13.66 2.17
N SER A 78 -3.39 12.58 1.49
CA SER A 78 -2.23 11.75 1.86
C SER A 78 -1.45 11.27 0.64
N SER A 79 -0.14 11.04 0.81
CA SER A 79 0.77 10.54 -0.22
C SER A 79 0.34 9.16 -0.73
N SER A 80 -0.10 8.29 0.16
CA SER A 80 -0.61 6.96 -0.20
C SER A 80 -1.90 7.03 -1.03
N ALA A 81 -2.87 7.87 -0.66
CA ALA A 81 -4.10 8.02 -1.45
C ALA A 81 -3.82 8.67 -2.82
N ALA A 82 -2.86 9.60 -2.88
CA ALA A 82 -2.40 10.17 -4.13
C ALA A 82 -1.67 9.12 -5.01
N ALA A 83 -0.84 8.26 -4.42
CA ALA A 83 -0.15 7.19 -5.12
C ALA A 83 -1.13 6.15 -5.69
N GLU A 84 -2.15 5.74 -4.91
CA GLU A 84 -3.23 4.88 -5.41
C GLU A 84 -3.94 5.51 -6.60
N ARG A 85 -4.26 6.80 -6.52
CA ARG A 85 -4.89 7.52 -7.63
C ARG A 85 -3.98 7.57 -8.87
N LEU A 86 -2.70 7.86 -8.69
CA LEU A 86 -1.73 7.89 -9.77
C LEU A 86 -1.63 6.54 -10.46
N LEU A 87 -1.50 5.45 -9.69
CA LEU A 87 -1.38 4.11 -10.24
C LEU A 87 -2.62 3.72 -11.07
N ASP A 88 -3.81 4.16 -10.65
CA ASP A 88 -5.09 3.89 -11.32
C ASP A 88 -5.31 4.75 -12.59
N THR A 89 -4.76 5.97 -12.64
CA THR A 89 -5.15 6.96 -13.68
C THR A 89 -4.03 7.49 -14.55
N ALA A 90 -2.78 7.26 -14.18
CA ALA A 90 -1.61 7.72 -14.90
C ALA A 90 -0.62 6.57 -15.08
N CYS A 91 0.29 6.75 -16.02
CA CYS A 91 1.43 5.86 -16.24
C CYS A 91 2.77 6.59 -16.11
N ASP A 92 2.73 7.88 -15.80
CA ASP A 92 3.91 8.71 -15.66
C ASP A 92 3.70 9.86 -14.67
N LEU A 93 4.81 10.35 -14.12
CA LEU A 93 4.85 11.46 -13.17
C LEU A 93 6.14 12.26 -13.35
N GLU A 94 5.98 13.51 -13.76
CA GLU A 94 7.09 14.46 -13.79
C GLU A 94 7.39 14.97 -12.38
N LEU A 95 8.57 14.64 -11.84
CA LEU A 95 9.03 15.17 -10.55
C LEU A 95 9.71 16.53 -10.68
N ALA A 96 10.38 16.76 -11.81
CA ALA A 96 11.09 17.98 -12.14
C ALA A 96 11.22 18.09 -13.67
N PRO A 97 11.53 19.28 -14.22
CA PRO A 97 11.67 19.45 -15.67
C PRO A 97 12.67 18.45 -16.27
N GLY A 98 12.18 17.54 -17.11
CA GLY A 98 13.00 16.48 -17.74
C GLY A 98 13.29 15.26 -16.86
N PHE A 99 12.73 15.20 -15.64
CA PHE A 99 12.79 14.03 -14.77
C PHE A 99 11.40 13.41 -14.63
N ASN A 100 11.09 12.47 -15.53
CA ASN A 100 9.82 11.76 -15.56
C ASN A 100 9.98 10.31 -15.08
N LEU A 101 9.17 9.94 -14.09
CA LEU A 101 8.98 8.56 -13.67
C LEU A 101 7.92 7.91 -14.53
N GLN A 102 8.12 6.66 -14.95
CA GLN A 102 7.10 5.94 -15.72
C GLN A 102 6.86 4.56 -15.15
N TRP A 103 5.63 4.06 -15.27
CA TRP A 103 5.27 2.72 -14.88
C TRP A 103 4.28 2.11 -15.85
N PHE A 104 4.48 0.82 -16.15
CA PHE A 104 3.65 0.08 -17.08
C PHE A 104 3.17 -1.20 -16.43
N ALA A 105 1.86 -1.38 -16.37
CA ALA A 105 1.25 -2.64 -15.97
C ALA A 105 1.64 -3.76 -16.95
N VAL A 106 2.18 -4.86 -16.43
CA VAL A 106 2.55 -6.03 -17.23
C VAL A 106 1.86 -7.29 -16.71
N ARG A 107 1.51 -8.18 -17.65
CA ARG A 107 0.99 -9.51 -17.33
C ARG A 107 2.09 -10.52 -17.61
N LEU A 108 2.49 -11.25 -16.58
CA LEU A 108 3.42 -12.35 -16.72
C LEU A 108 2.62 -13.61 -17.05
N GLU A 109 2.92 -14.23 -18.18
CA GLU A 109 2.40 -15.57 -18.46
C GLU A 109 3.26 -16.59 -17.71
N PRO A 110 2.67 -17.54 -16.96
CA PRO A 110 3.44 -18.62 -16.37
C PRO A 110 4.06 -19.44 -17.51
N GLY A 111 5.40 -19.51 -17.55
CA GLY A 111 6.13 -20.29 -18.54
C GLY A 111 5.70 -21.76 -18.51
N THR A 112 5.43 -22.31 -19.70
CA THR A 112 4.98 -23.71 -19.91
C THR A 112 6.14 -24.70 -19.74
#